data_AF-A0A7S2Y6F7-F1
#
_entry.id   AF-A0A7S2Y6F7-F1
#
_cell.length_a   1.000
_cell.length_b   1.000
_cell.length_c   1.000
_cell.angle_alpha   90.00
_cell.angle_beta   90.00
_cell.angle_gamma   90.00
#
_symmetry.space_group_name_H-M   'P 1'
#
loop_
_entity.id
_entity.type
_entity.pdbx_description
1 polymer ?
#
loop_
_entity_poly.entity_id
_entity_poly.type
_entity_poly.pdbx_seq_one_letter_code
_entity_poly.pdbx_strand_id
1 'polypeptide(L)'
;ALHPGELLVEGPYLDAFVPGNWLLSFGRSVYDPMTQEFVACTFVGLQINFVEEFLRDARLTPQSEISIVKFDPLGTVVASSAFNISESNRLTYIHELEIGMETPESYQKELFELIDYDADEPWNASMVKQTYENFLTSHGGFVVAAYPIPPVPEQYDPAYKPEFLAMVSVAEEELFETVNAVNESTDSHVERSIVFAVAVGAAGFVFSMLILLLMAHTLTIPLQQMNKAAQTIVNSFGDNSSLVDAKHRKKKLEEAALLERESEPLDEAVLDQDDLSKEFRIPTLRVEVSESLEAEPETTHRPSSSYYYDKFCCGVFSKCMPHTEIGDVVEE
;
A
#
# COMPACT_ATOMS: atom_id res chain seq x y z
N ALA A 1 -32.21 1.93 -41.85
CA ALA A 1 -31.32 1.29 -40.87
C ALA A 1 -30.49 2.40 -40.23
N LEU A 2 -30.70 2.66 -38.94
CA LEU A 2 -30.51 3.99 -38.35
C LEU A 2 -29.04 4.38 -38.14
N HIS A 3 -28.10 3.43 -38.18
CA HIS A 3 -26.68 3.66 -37.85
C HIS A 3 -25.76 2.83 -38.75
N PRO A 4 -25.38 3.32 -39.95
CA PRO A 4 -24.56 2.56 -40.87
C PRO A 4 -23.11 2.44 -40.40
N GLY A 5 -22.68 1.21 -40.13
CA GLY A 5 -21.28 0.91 -39.81
C GLY A 5 -20.88 1.12 -38.34
N GLU A 6 -21.80 1.55 -37.49
CA GLU A 6 -21.58 1.65 -36.05
C GLU A 6 -21.74 0.27 -35.39
N LEU A 7 -20.96 0.03 -34.34
CA LEU A 7 -21.19 -1.10 -33.44
C LEU A 7 -22.34 -0.70 -32.51
N LEU A 8 -23.38 -1.51 -32.46
CA LEU A 8 -24.50 -1.35 -31.55
C LEU A 8 -24.42 -2.42 -30.49
N VAL A 9 -24.65 -2.04 -29.24
CA VAL A 9 -24.70 -2.97 -28.12
C VAL A 9 -26.08 -2.96 -27.52
N GLU A 10 -26.69 -4.14 -27.48
CA GLU A 10 -28.05 -4.33 -27.00
C GLU A 10 -28.08 -5.39 -25.91
N GLY A 11 -28.79 -5.07 -24.82
CA GLY A 11 -28.91 -5.94 -23.66
C GLY A 11 -28.84 -5.19 -22.33
N PRO A 12 -29.01 -5.93 -21.22
CA PRO A 12 -29.24 -7.39 -21.20
C PRO A 12 -30.67 -7.75 -21.68
N TYR A 13 -30.84 -8.87 -22.38
CA TYR A 13 -32.17 -9.37 -22.77
C TYR A 13 -32.24 -10.91 -22.74
N LEU A 14 -33.44 -11.46 -22.60
CA LEU A 14 -33.65 -12.92 -22.59
C LEU A 14 -33.45 -13.54 -23.97
N ASP A 15 -32.66 -14.61 -24.04
CA ASP A 15 -32.46 -15.40 -25.24
C ASP A 15 -33.80 -15.98 -25.72
N ALA A 16 -34.13 -15.70 -26.98
CA ALA A 16 -35.34 -16.21 -27.62
C ALA A 16 -35.29 -17.73 -27.87
N PHE A 17 -34.08 -18.32 -27.93
CA PHE A 17 -33.88 -19.73 -28.23
C PHE A 17 -33.70 -20.60 -26.99
N VAL A 18 -33.13 -20.04 -25.91
CA VAL A 18 -32.87 -20.76 -24.66
C VAL A 18 -33.49 -20.01 -23.48
N PRO A 19 -34.68 -20.45 -23.01
CA PRO A 19 -35.35 -19.80 -21.89
C PRO A 19 -34.47 -19.70 -20.65
N GLY A 20 -34.45 -18.52 -20.02
CA GLY A 20 -33.67 -18.24 -18.80
C GLY A 20 -32.23 -17.78 -19.06
N ASN A 21 -31.73 -17.89 -20.29
CA ASN A 21 -30.42 -17.32 -20.62
C ASN A 21 -30.56 -15.82 -20.91
N TRP A 22 -29.74 -15.01 -20.26
CA TRP A 22 -29.60 -13.61 -20.60
C TRP A 22 -28.40 -13.39 -21.52
N LEU A 23 -28.60 -12.54 -22.53
CA LEU A 23 -27.60 -12.21 -23.54
C LEU A 23 -27.31 -10.71 -23.54
N LEU A 24 -26.05 -10.40 -23.83
CA LEU A 24 -25.59 -9.09 -24.27
C LEU A 24 -25.07 -9.23 -25.71
N SER A 25 -25.61 -8.48 -26.65
CA SER A 25 -25.25 -8.62 -28.06
C SER A 25 -24.53 -7.40 -28.60
N PHE A 26 -23.45 -7.66 -29.32
CA PHE A 26 -22.67 -6.67 -30.05
C PHE A 26 -22.90 -6.90 -31.54
N GLY A 27 -23.48 -5.93 -32.23
CA GLY A 27 -23.93 -6.08 -33.60
C GLY A 27 -23.53 -4.94 -34.50
N ARG A 28 -23.40 -5.23 -35.79
CA ARG A 28 -23.17 -4.23 -36.83
C ARG A 28 -24.10 -4.50 -38.02
N SER A 29 -24.57 -3.42 -38.61
CA SER A 29 -25.37 -3.42 -39.83
C SER A 29 -24.48 -3.63 -41.08
N VAL A 30 -24.93 -4.48 -42.00
CA VAL A 30 -24.27 -4.80 -43.27
C VAL A 30 -25.08 -4.19 -44.40
N TYR A 31 -24.42 -3.42 -45.26
CA TYR A 31 -25.00 -2.75 -46.40
C TYR A 31 -24.37 -3.27 -47.69
N ASP A 32 -25.15 -3.26 -48.76
CA ASP A 32 -24.64 -3.53 -50.10
C ASP A 32 -23.69 -2.38 -50.50
N PRO A 33 -22.43 -2.67 -50.85
CA PRO A 33 -21.46 -1.64 -51.22
C PRO A 33 -21.90 -0.80 -52.43
N MET A 34 -22.70 -1.36 -53.36
CA MET A 34 -23.13 -0.66 -54.57
C MET A 34 -24.34 0.22 -54.33
N THR A 35 -25.41 -0.34 -53.73
CA THR A 35 -26.68 0.36 -53.54
C THR A 35 -26.75 1.14 -52.23
N GLN A 36 -25.86 0.87 -51.28
CA GLN A 36 -25.91 1.37 -49.90
C GLN A 36 -27.22 0.99 -49.19
N GLU A 37 -27.94 -0.02 -49.69
CA GLU A 37 -29.14 -0.54 -49.04
C GLU A 37 -28.77 -1.48 -47.90
N PHE A 38 -29.59 -1.48 -46.85
CA PHE A 38 -29.43 -2.41 -45.74
C PHE A 38 -29.74 -3.82 -46.20
N VAL A 39 -28.82 -4.75 -45.94
CA VAL A 39 -28.95 -6.16 -46.34
C VAL A 39 -29.24 -7.03 -45.13
N ALA A 40 -28.43 -6.92 -44.09
CA ALA A 40 -28.49 -7.79 -42.91
C ALA A 40 -27.82 -7.14 -41.69
N CYS A 41 -27.91 -7.79 -40.53
CA CYS A 41 -27.07 -7.51 -39.38
C CYS A 41 -26.23 -8.74 -39.02
N THR A 42 -25.01 -8.51 -38.55
CA THR A 42 -24.17 -9.54 -37.93
C THR A 42 -24.02 -9.19 -36.46
N PHE A 43 -24.17 -10.16 -35.56
CA PHE A 43 -23.99 -9.92 -34.14
C PHE A 43 -23.27 -11.09 -33.46
N VAL A 44 -22.67 -10.78 -32.31
CA VAL A 44 -22.09 -11.73 -31.37
C VAL A 44 -22.81 -11.57 -30.05
N GLY A 45 -23.46 -12.63 -29.58
CA GLY A 45 -24.10 -12.67 -28.27
C GLY A 45 -23.15 -13.24 -27.22
N LEU A 46 -23.03 -12.55 -26.09
CA LEU A 46 -22.35 -13.02 -24.90
C LEU A 46 -23.40 -13.50 -23.89
N GLN A 47 -23.24 -14.72 -23.40
CA GLN A 47 -24.05 -15.21 -22.28
C GLN A 47 -23.57 -14.55 -21.00
N ILE A 48 -24.49 -13.91 -20.29
CA ILE A 48 -24.16 -13.10 -19.12
C ILE A 48 -23.66 -13.97 -17.96
N ASN A 49 -24.07 -15.23 -17.88
CA ASN A 49 -23.63 -16.17 -16.84
C ASN A 49 -22.10 -16.32 -16.79
N PHE A 50 -21.41 -16.32 -17.94
CA PHE A 50 -19.94 -16.37 -17.96
C PHE A 50 -19.32 -15.09 -17.40
N VAL A 51 -19.96 -13.95 -17.63
CA VAL A 51 -19.52 -12.66 -17.07
C VAL A 51 -19.72 -12.66 -15.57
N GLU A 52 -20.87 -13.15 -15.07
CA GLU A 52 -21.12 -13.26 -13.63
C GLU A 52 -20.13 -14.16 -12.90
N GLU A 53 -19.82 -15.33 -13.46
CA GLU A 53 -18.79 -16.22 -12.92
C GLU A 53 -17.44 -15.50 -12.81
N PHE A 54 -17.04 -14.80 -13.87
CA PHE A 54 -15.81 -14.00 -13.86
C PHE A 54 -15.84 -12.88 -12.81
N LEU A 55 -16.96 -12.17 -12.65
CA LEU A 55 -17.10 -11.11 -11.66
C LEU A 55 -17.06 -11.65 -10.23
N ARG A 56 -17.64 -12.82 -9.97
CA ARG A 56 -17.59 -13.49 -8.65
C ARG A 56 -16.17 -13.90 -8.28
N ASP A 57 -15.40 -14.36 -9.26
CA ASP A 57 -13.98 -14.72 -9.09
C ASP A 57 -13.08 -13.49 -8.95
N ALA A 58 -13.48 -12.36 -9.54
CA ALA A 58 -12.73 -11.10 -9.51
C ALA A 58 -12.96 -10.25 -8.26
N ARG A 59 -13.83 -10.68 -7.33
CA ARG A 59 -14.10 -9.95 -6.08
C ARG A 59 -12.81 -9.68 -5.30
N LEU A 60 -12.65 -8.44 -4.84
CA LEU A 60 -11.47 -8.01 -4.07
C LEU A 60 -11.46 -8.61 -2.67
N THR A 61 -12.65 -8.67 -2.07
CA THR A 61 -12.88 -9.16 -0.73
C THR A 61 -14.19 -9.97 -0.68
N PRO A 62 -14.41 -10.80 0.38
CA PRO A 62 -15.64 -11.58 0.51
C PRO A 62 -16.92 -10.75 0.56
N GLN A 63 -16.87 -9.49 1.01
CA GLN A 63 -18.02 -8.57 1.05
C GLN A 63 -17.96 -7.50 -0.05
N SER A 64 -16.98 -7.57 -0.96
CA SER A 64 -16.98 -6.73 -2.15
C SER A 64 -17.87 -7.32 -3.23
N GLU A 65 -18.56 -6.46 -3.95
CA GLU A 65 -19.39 -6.83 -5.08
C GLU A 65 -18.98 -6.02 -6.30
N ILE A 66 -18.92 -6.68 -7.45
CA ILE A 66 -18.56 -6.07 -8.74
C ILE A 66 -19.76 -6.21 -9.66
N SER A 67 -20.17 -5.08 -10.24
CA SER A 67 -21.30 -5.01 -11.16
C SER A 67 -20.91 -4.30 -12.43
N ILE A 68 -21.40 -4.79 -13.57
CA ILE A 68 -21.36 -4.08 -14.83
C ILE A 68 -22.76 -3.52 -15.05
N VAL A 69 -22.87 -2.20 -15.10
CA VAL A 69 -24.13 -1.50 -15.34
C VAL A 69 -24.08 -0.80 -16.69
N LYS A 70 -25.22 -0.71 -17.37
CA LYS A 70 -25.35 0.09 -18.60
C LYS A 70 -25.28 1.57 -18.23
N PHE A 71 -24.62 2.36 -19.06
CA PHE A 71 -24.57 3.82 -18.91
C PHE A 71 -25.90 4.45 -19.35
N ASP A 72 -26.94 4.21 -18.57
CA ASP A 72 -28.27 4.81 -18.70
C ASP A 72 -28.67 5.49 -17.38
N PRO A 73 -29.73 6.31 -17.35
CA PRO A 73 -30.13 7.04 -16.15
C PRO A 73 -30.55 6.18 -14.94
N LEU A 74 -30.89 4.90 -15.16
CA LEU A 74 -31.37 4.00 -14.10
C LEU A 74 -30.29 3.05 -13.60
N GLY A 75 -29.18 2.91 -14.34
CA GLY A 75 -28.11 1.97 -14.06
C GLY A 75 -28.59 0.53 -14.23
N THR A 76 -29.08 0.18 -15.43
CA THR A 76 -29.52 -1.20 -15.72
C THR A 76 -28.36 -2.17 -15.52
N VAL A 77 -28.53 -3.16 -14.64
CA VAL A 77 -27.49 -4.14 -14.31
C VAL A 77 -27.39 -5.14 -15.46
N VAL A 78 -26.21 -5.20 -16.09
CA VAL A 78 -25.87 -6.19 -17.12
C VAL A 78 -25.43 -7.49 -16.47
N ALA A 79 -24.50 -7.42 -15.53
CA ALA A 79 -23.96 -8.56 -14.80
C ALA A 79 -23.55 -8.10 -13.40
N SER A 80 -23.68 -8.94 -12.38
CA SER A 80 -23.25 -8.62 -11.02
C SER A 80 -22.81 -9.86 -10.28
N SER A 81 -21.84 -9.72 -9.38
CA SER A 81 -21.48 -10.80 -8.45
C SER A 81 -22.50 -11.00 -7.33
N ALA A 82 -23.26 -9.95 -6.99
CA ALA A 82 -24.22 -9.95 -5.88
C ALA A 82 -25.59 -10.53 -6.26
N PHE A 83 -25.83 -10.71 -7.55
CA PHE A 83 -27.10 -11.17 -8.10
C PHE A 83 -26.87 -12.33 -9.06
N ASN A 84 -27.90 -13.15 -9.25
CA ASN A 84 -27.91 -14.20 -10.27
C ASN A 84 -28.96 -13.85 -11.32
N ILE A 85 -28.52 -13.29 -12.45
CA ILE A 85 -29.44 -12.84 -13.49
C ILE A 85 -30.26 -13.99 -14.09
N SER A 86 -29.71 -15.21 -14.08
CA SER A 86 -30.39 -16.41 -14.60
C SER A 86 -31.69 -16.72 -13.85
N GLU A 87 -31.82 -16.27 -12.60
CA GLU A 87 -33.03 -16.45 -11.80
C GLU A 87 -34.04 -15.32 -12.00
N SER A 88 -33.62 -14.22 -12.65
CA SER A 88 -34.47 -13.08 -12.97
C SER A 88 -35.22 -13.27 -14.28
N ASN A 89 -36.48 -12.82 -14.29
CA ASN A 89 -37.29 -12.67 -15.51
C ASN A 89 -37.46 -11.20 -15.96
N ARG A 90 -36.86 -10.26 -15.23
CA ARG A 90 -36.94 -8.82 -15.51
C ARG A 90 -35.58 -8.17 -15.42
N LEU A 91 -35.47 -7.01 -16.07
CA LEU A 91 -34.34 -6.12 -15.89
C LEU A 91 -34.26 -5.69 -14.42
N THR A 92 -33.05 -5.75 -13.89
CA THR A 92 -32.72 -5.30 -12.54
C THR A 92 -31.88 -4.03 -12.66
N TYR A 93 -32.08 -3.10 -11.74
CA TYR A 93 -31.34 -1.85 -11.67
C TYR A 93 -30.41 -1.84 -10.46
N ILE A 94 -29.36 -1.02 -10.50
CA ILE A 94 -28.33 -1.01 -9.47
C ILE A 94 -28.87 -0.76 -8.06
N HIS A 95 -29.85 0.14 -7.92
CA HIS A 95 -30.48 0.47 -6.65
C HIS A 95 -31.31 -0.67 -6.06
N GLU A 96 -31.73 -1.66 -6.86
CA GLU A 96 -32.45 -2.85 -6.38
C GLU A 96 -31.51 -3.91 -5.79
N LEU A 97 -30.20 -3.80 -6.00
CA LEU A 97 -29.21 -4.79 -5.56
C LEU A 97 -28.76 -4.58 -4.11
N GLU A 98 -29.07 -3.44 -3.49
CA GLU A 98 -28.66 -3.10 -2.11
C GLU A 98 -27.12 -3.11 -1.90
N ILE A 99 -26.33 -2.95 -2.98
CA ILE A 99 -24.85 -2.96 -2.96
C ILE A 99 -24.27 -1.55 -3.23
N GLY A 100 -24.76 -0.58 -2.47
CA GLY A 100 -24.49 0.85 -2.71
C GLY A 100 -25.45 1.46 -3.74
N MET A 101 -25.54 2.79 -3.75
CA MET A 101 -26.50 3.56 -4.56
C MET A 101 -27.96 3.14 -4.35
N GLU A 102 -28.45 3.19 -3.11
CA GLU A 102 -29.78 2.69 -2.70
C GLU A 102 -30.96 3.36 -3.41
N THR A 103 -30.76 4.55 -3.98
CA THR A 103 -31.82 5.30 -4.65
C THR A 103 -31.47 5.57 -6.12
N PRO A 104 -32.45 5.54 -7.04
CA PRO A 104 -32.24 5.94 -8.43
C PRO A 104 -31.60 7.32 -8.55
N GLU A 105 -31.98 8.25 -7.67
CA GLU A 105 -31.47 9.62 -7.65
C GLU A 105 -29.98 9.69 -7.26
N SER A 106 -29.52 8.82 -6.35
CA SER A 106 -28.10 8.75 -5.95
C SER A 106 -27.23 8.33 -7.14
N TYR A 107 -27.61 7.26 -7.83
CA TYR A 107 -26.91 6.81 -9.04
C TYR A 107 -26.93 7.88 -10.14
N GLN A 108 -28.10 8.45 -10.42
CA GLN A 108 -28.23 9.44 -11.49
C GLN A 108 -27.36 10.68 -11.22
N LYS A 109 -27.50 11.28 -10.04
CA LYS A 109 -26.85 12.55 -9.71
C LYS A 109 -25.35 12.40 -9.49
N GLU A 110 -24.92 11.31 -8.85
CA GLU A 110 -23.52 11.16 -8.46
C GLU A 110 -22.67 10.50 -9.53
N LEU A 111 -23.25 9.58 -10.33
CA LEU A 111 -22.49 8.78 -11.28
C LEU A 111 -22.86 9.03 -12.74
N PHE A 112 -24.15 9.06 -13.10
CA PHE A 112 -24.56 9.29 -14.50
C PHE A 112 -24.29 10.74 -14.93
N GLU A 113 -24.64 11.70 -14.09
CA GLU A 113 -24.43 13.14 -14.31
C GLU A 113 -23.01 13.59 -13.91
N LEU A 114 -22.10 12.66 -13.60
CA LEU A 114 -20.72 12.96 -13.23
C LEU A 114 -19.98 13.73 -14.33
N ILE A 115 -20.23 13.35 -15.58
CA ILE A 115 -19.67 13.98 -16.78
C ILE A 115 -20.81 14.19 -17.78
N ASP A 116 -21.00 15.44 -18.21
CA ASP A 116 -21.93 15.76 -19.27
C ASP A 116 -21.29 15.52 -20.64
N TYR A 117 -21.47 14.31 -21.18
CA TYR A 117 -20.99 13.94 -22.52
C TYR A 117 -21.83 14.57 -23.64
N ASP A 118 -23.03 15.05 -23.32
CA ASP A 118 -23.98 15.60 -24.30
C ASP A 118 -23.89 17.15 -24.34
N ALA A 119 -23.00 17.76 -23.56
CA ALA A 119 -22.75 19.20 -23.55
C ALA A 119 -22.17 19.71 -24.89
N ASP A 120 -22.50 20.97 -25.23
CA ASP A 120 -21.97 21.66 -26.41
C ASP A 120 -20.45 21.92 -26.32
N GLU A 121 -19.88 21.90 -25.11
CA GLU A 121 -18.46 22.14 -24.87
C GLU A 121 -17.66 20.82 -24.89
N PRO A 122 -16.51 20.76 -25.58
CA PRO A 122 -15.70 19.55 -25.62
C PRO A 122 -15.15 19.22 -24.23
N TRP A 123 -15.47 18.03 -23.73
CA TRP A 123 -14.92 17.53 -22.48
C TRP A 123 -13.40 17.29 -22.59
N ASN A 124 -12.69 17.48 -21.48
CA ASN A 124 -11.25 17.24 -21.42
C ASN A 124 -10.97 15.79 -21.01
N ALA A 125 -10.34 14.99 -21.89
CA ALA A 125 -10.08 13.57 -21.64
C ALA A 125 -9.26 13.28 -20.38
N SER A 126 -8.26 14.12 -20.08
CA SER A 126 -7.46 13.95 -18.86
C SER A 126 -8.27 14.26 -17.60
N MET A 127 -9.13 15.28 -17.65
CA MET A 127 -10.04 15.58 -16.52
C MET A 127 -11.07 14.48 -16.33
N VAL A 128 -11.74 14.01 -17.39
CA VAL A 128 -12.73 12.93 -17.31
C VAL A 128 -12.10 11.68 -16.71
N LYS A 129 -10.92 11.28 -17.18
CA LYS A 129 -10.17 10.14 -16.64
C LYS A 129 -9.87 10.32 -15.15
N GLN A 130 -9.34 11.49 -14.76
CA GLN A 130 -9.04 11.80 -13.36
C GLN A 130 -10.32 11.85 -12.49
N THR A 131 -11.44 12.30 -13.04
CA THR A 131 -12.73 12.32 -12.34
C THR A 131 -13.20 10.91 -12.00
N TYR A 132 -13.15 9.96 -12.95
CA TYR A 132 -13.49 8.56 -12.66
C TYR A 132 -12.46 7.89 -11.74
N GLU A 133 -11.16 8.16 -11.91
CA GLU A 133 -10.10 7.62 -11.03
C GLU A 133 -10.25 8.06 -9.57
N ASN A 134 -10.76 9.28 -9.34
CA ASN A 134 -11.00 9.82 -8.01
C ASN A 134 -12.45 9.63 -7.53
N PHE A 135 -13.32 9.03 -8.35
CA PHE A 135 -14.71 8.84 -7.98
C PHE A 135 -14.82 7.76 -6.92
N LEU A 136 -15.13 8.20 -5.70
CA LEU A 136 -15.46 7.36 -4.56
C LEU A 136 -16.64 8.01 -3.86
N THR A 137 -17.73 7.25 -3.69
CA THR A 137 -18.87 7.66 -2.89
C THR A 137 -19.22 6.60 -1.87
N SER A 138 -19.91 6.98 -0.81
CA SER A 138 -20.38 6.05 0.22
C SER A 138 -21.89 6.11 0.32
N HIS A 139 -22.54 4.96 0.14
CA HIS A 139 -23.99 4.79 0.25
C HIS A 139 -24.32 3.40 0.81
N GLY A 140 -25.29 3.34 1.71
CA GLY A 140 -25.79 2.08 2.25
C GLY A 140 -24.75 1.22 2.96
N GLY A 141 -23.71 1.83 3.54
CA GLY A 141 -22.61 1.10 4.17
C GLY A 141 -21.63 0.48 3.17
N PHE A 142 -21.65 0.89 1.90
CA PHE A 142 -20.67 0.50 0.88
C PHE A 142 -19.93 1.72 0.36
N VAL A 143 -18.62 1.59 0.16
CA VAL A 143 -17.83 2.50 -0.67
C VAL A 143 -17.88 2.02 -2.10
N VAL A 144 -18.35 2.88 -2.99
CA VAL A 144 -18.57 2.59 -4.41
C VAL A 144 -17.54 3.34 -5.25
N ALA A 145 -16.82 2.60 -6.09
CA ALA A 145 -15.98 3.11 -7.16
C ALA A 145 -16.61 2.72 -8.51
N ALA A 146 -16.39 3.53 -9.55
CA ALA A 146 -16.93 3.27 -10.88
C ALA A 146 -15.92 3.60 -11.98
N TYR A 147 -15.86 2.73 -13.00
CA TYR A 147 -14.94 2.86 -14.11
C TYR A 147 -15.65 2.69 -15.46
N PRO A 148 -15.44 3.58 -16.45
CA PRO A 148 -16.14 3.51 -17.73
C PRO A 148 -15.61 2.39 -18.65
N ILE A 149 -16.53 1.78 -19.41
CA ILE A 149 -16.25 0.77 -20.43
C ILE A 149 -16.94 1.19 -21.75
N PRO A 150 -16.19 1.33 -22.87
CA PRO A 150 -14.73 1.24 -22.98
C PRO A 150 -14.02 2.34 -22.16
N PRO A 151 -12.70 2.21 -21.89
CA PRO A 151 -11.96 3.23 -21.17
C PRO A 151 -11.90 4.54 -21.96
N VAL A 152 -11.82 5.66 -21.24
CA VAL A 152 -11.74 7.01 -21.82
C VAL A 152 -10.52 7.11 -22.76
N PRO A 153 -10.69 7.54 -24.02
CA PRO A 153 -9.59 7.67 -24.96
C PRO A 153 -8.60 8.75 -24.51
N GLU A 154 -7.34 8.64 -24.95
CA GLU A 154 -6.29 9.62 -24.59
C GLU A 154 -6.55 11.01 -25.16
N GLN A 155 -7.29 11.09 -26.27
CA GLN A 155 -7.66 12.32 -26.96
C GLN A 155 -9.18 12.45 -26.96
N TYR A 156 -9.67 13.69 -26.98
CA TYR A 156 -11.11 13.96 -27.08
C TYR A 156 -11.68 13.32 -28.35
N ASP A 157 -12.74 12.54 -28.17
CA ASP A 157 -13.52 11.94 -29.24
C ASP A 157 -14.99 12.33 -29.05
N PRO A 158 -15.60 13.13 -29.94
CA PRO A 158 -16.99 13.53 -29.81
C PRO A 158 -17.99 12.37 -29.90
N ALA A 159 -17.57 11.21 -30.44
CA ALA A 159 -18.39 10.01 -30.51
C ALA A 159 -18.24 9.11 -29.28
N TYR A 160 -17.27 9.39 -28.40
CA TYR A 160 -17.07 8.58 -27.21
C TYR A 160 -18.12 8.90 -26.14
N LYS A 161 -18.85 7.85 -25.76
CA LYS A 161 -19.70 7.77 -24.58
C LYS A 161 -19.50 6.37 -23.99
N PRO A 162 -19.34 6.22 -22.67
CA PRO A 162 -19.27 4.88 -22.09
C PRO A 162 -20.60 4.17 -22.37
N GLU A 163 -20.51 2.89 -22.75
CA GLU A 163 -21.70 2.05 -22.89
C GLU A 163 -22.05 1.38 -21.57
N PHE A 164 -21.02 1.08 -20.77
CA PHE A 164 -21.14 0.45 -19.47
C PHE A 164 -20.25 1.15 -18.44
N LEU A 165 -20.56 0.95 -17.17
CA LEU A 165 -19.70 1.24 -16.04
C LEU A 165 -19.43 -0.05 -15.27
N ALA A 166 -18.16 -0.35 -14.99
CA ALA A 166 -17.79 -1.32 -13.98
C ALA A 166 -17.82 -0.63 -12.61
N MET A 167 -18.76 -1.05 -11.78
CA MET A 167 -18.91 -0.59 -10.41
C MET A 167 -18.32 -1.63 -9.46
N VAL A 168 -17.53 -1.16 -8.51
CA VAL A 168 -16.99 -1.97 -7.41
C VAL A 168 -17.52 -1.37 -6.12
N SER A 169 -18.27 -2.16 -5.38
CA SER A 169 -18.83 -1.79 -4.08
C SER A 169 -18.13 -2.62 -3.01
N VAL A 170 -17.56 -1.97 -2.00
CA VAL A 170 -16.88 -2.64 -0.89
C VAL A 170 -17.55 -2.22 0.41
N ALA A 171 -17.91 -3.18 1.26
CA ALA A 171 -18.49 -2.87 2.56
C ALA A 171 -17.56 -1.96 3.37
N GLU A 172 -18.11 -0.88 3.91
CA GLU A 172 -17.38 0.09 4.73
C GLU A 172 -16.74 -0.59 5.94
N GLU A 173 -17.46 -1.51 6.58
CA GLU A 173 -16.99 -2.23 7.76
C GLU A 173 -15.66 -2.96 7.48
N GLU A 174 -15.52 -3.57 6.30
CA GLU A 174 -14.30 -4.29 5.90
C GLU A 174 -13.13 -3.35 5.58
N LEU A 175 -13.41 -2.24 4.90
CA LEU A 175 -12.41 -1.20 4.66
C LEU A 175 -11.93 -0.60 5.98
N PHE A 176 -12.85 -0.28 6.89
CA PHE A 176 -12.52 0.29 8.18
C PHE A 176 -11.90 -0.73 9.13
N GLU A 177 -12.23 -2.02 9.07
CA GLU A 177 -11.56 -3.06 9.85
C GLU A 177 -10.06 -3.10 9.52
N THR A 178 -9.73 -3.08 8.22
CA THR A 178 -8.33 -3.04 7.78
C THR A 178 -7.62 -1.77 8.25
N VAL A 179 -8.28 -0.60 8.12
CA VAL A 179 -7.73 0.68 8.59
C VAL A 179 -7.57 0.70 10.11
N ASN A 180 -8.54 0.16 10.85
CA ASN A 180 -8.53 0.09 12.31
C ASN A 180 -7.44 -0.86 12.80
N ALA A 181 -7.24 -2.01 12.15
CA ALA A 181 -6.14 -2.92 12.46
C ALA A 181 -4.77 -2.27 12.24
N VAL A 182 -4.62 -1.49 11.16
CA VAL A 182 -3.41 -0.69 10.91
C VAL A 182 -3.25 0.42 11.94
N ASN A 183 -4.34 1.08 12.32
CA ASN A 183 -4.31 2.15 13.31
C ASN A 183 -3.97 1.60 14.71
N GLU A 184 -4.54 0.47 15.11
CA GLU A 184 -4.23 -0.20 16.38
C GLU A 184 -2.76 -0.68 16.43
N SER A 185 -2.25 -1.24 15.33
CA SER A 185 -0.82 -1.56 15.20
C SER A 185 0.04 -0.31 15.36
N THR A 186 -0.34 0.79 14.71
CA THR A 186 0.39 2.07 14.77
C THR A 186 0.37 2.66 16.18
N ASP A 187 -0.80 2.70 16.83
CA ASP A 187 -0.96 3.23 18.19
C ASP A 187 -0.12 2.43 19.20
N SER A 188 -0.06 1.10 19.06
CA SER A 188 0.78 0.26 19.91
C SER A 188 2.29 0.55 19.75
N HIS A 189 2.73 0.88 18.52
CA HIS A 189 4.10 1.27 18.24
C HIS A 189 4.42 2.66 18.78
N VAL A 190 3.48 3.59 18.70
CA VAL A 190 3.62 4.94 19.27
C VAL A 190 3.70 4.87 20.79
N GLU A 191 2.82 4.10 21.45
CA GLU A 191 2.84 3.94 22.91
C GLU A 191 4.19 3.35 23.37
N ARG A 192 4.66 2.28 22.72
CA ARG A 192 5.96 1.67 23.04
C ARG A 192 7.12 2.66 22.84
N SER A 193 7.05 3.47 21.79
CA SER A 193 8.07 4.48 21.51
C SER A 193 8.08 5.59 22.56
N ILE A 194 6.91 6.04 23.04
CA ILE A 194 6.78 7.03 24.10
C ILE A 194 7.35 6.48 25.41
N VAL A 195 6.97 5.25 25.80
CA VAL A 195 7.47 4.61 27.03
C VAL A 195 8.99 4.46 26.98
N PHE A 196 9.54 4.04 25.83
CA PHE A 196 10.98 3.95 25.64
C PHE A 196 11.67 5.32 25.74
N ALA A 197 11.13 6.36 25.11
CA ALA A 197 11.68 7.71 25.17
C ALA A 197 11.68 8.26 26.60
N VAL A 198 10.60 8.04 27.37
CA VAL A 198 10.51 8.43 28.78
C VAL A 198 11.53 7.66 29.62
N ALA A 199 11.69 6.35 29.39
CA ALA A 199 12.67 5.53 30.10
C ALA A 199 14.12 5.97 29.83
N VAL A 200 14.46 6.25 28.57
CA VAL A 200 15.78 6.78 28.17
C VAL A 200 16.01 8.17 28.76
N GLY A 201 14.99 9.04 28.73
CA GLY A 201 15.05 10.37 29.35
C GLY A 201 15.30 10.30 30.86
N ALA A 202 14.58 9.42 31.56
CA ALA A 202 14.78 9.19 33.00
C ALA A 202 16.19 8.64 33.30
N ALA A 203 16.67 7.67 32.51
CA ALA A 203 18.02 7.13 32.64
C ALA A 203 19.10 8.20 32.41
N GLY A 204 18.92 9.05 31.38
CA GLY A 204 19.81 10.17 31.09
C GLY A 204 19.82 11.22 32.21
N PHE A 205 18.67 11.47 32.84
CA PHE A 205 18.58 12.37 34.00
C PHE A 205 19.31 11.81 35.23
N VAL A 206 19.13 10.53 35.53
CA VAL A 206 19.87 9.87 36.62
C VAL A 206 21.37 9.91 36.37
N PHE A 207 21.79 9.64 35.14
CA PHE A 207 23.20 9.67 34.74
C PHE A 207 23.81 11.07 34.88
N SER A 208 23.11 12.12 34.45
CA SER A 208 23.59 13.50 34.58
C SER A 208 23.69 13.94 36.04
N MET A 209 22.73 13.56 36.90
CA MET A 209 22.79 13.79 38.35
C MET A 209 24.00 13.11 39.00
N LEU A 210 24.30 11.88 38.59
CA LEU A 210 25.47 11.15 39.10
C LEU A 210 26.77 11.88 38.74
N ILE A 211 26.90 12.38 37.51
CA ILE A 211 28.06 13.18 37.09
C ILE A 211 28.16 14.47 37.93
N LEU A 212 27.06 15.18 38.16
CA LEU A 212 27.07 16.40 38.97
C LEU A 212 27.49 16.13 40.42
N LEU A 213 27.05 15.00 41.01
CA LEU A 213 27.48 14.59 42.35
C LEU A 213 28.96 14.24 42.38
N LEU A 214 29.47 13.54 41.37
CA LEU A 214 30.91 13.25 41.27
C LEU A 214 31.72 14.55 41.16
N MET A 215 31.29 15.49 40.30
CA MET A 215 31.93 16.80 40.18
C MET A 215 31.88 17.57 41.51
N ALA A 216 30.73 17.66 42.16
CA ALA A 216 30.57 18.32 43.45
C ALA A 216 31.49 17.69 44.52
N HIS A 217 31.59 16.36 44.55
CA HIS A 217 32.47 15.65 45.48
C HIS A 217 33.95 15.97 45.22
N THR A 218 34.39 15.92 43.96
CA THR A 218 35.78 16.26 43.59
C THR A 218 36.15 17.70 43.94
N LEU A 219 35.20 18.64 43.83
CA LEU A 219 35.41 20.04 44.22
C LEU A 219 35.34 20.27 45.74
N THR A 220 34.58 19.46 46.47
CA THR A 220 34.40 19.63 47.93
C THR A 220 35.57 19.07 48.75
N ILE A 221 36.22 17.99 48.29
CA ILE A 221 37.40 17.42 48.96
C ILE A 221 38.50 18.45 49.25
N PRO A 222 39.00 19.24 48.28
CA PRO A 222 40.07 20.20 48.54
C PRO A 222 39.61 21.32 49.48
N LEU A 223 38.35 21.77 49.40
CA LEU A 223 37.80 22.77 50.33
C LEU A 223 37.77 22.24 51.77
N GLN A 224 37.41 20.98 51.98
CA GLN A 224 37.48 20.36 53.30
C GLN A 224 38.92 20.24 53.80
N GLN A 225 39.87 19.91 52.92
CA GLN A 225 41.29 19.86 53.28
C GLN A 225 41.82 21.25 53.66
N MET A 226 41.45 22.30 52.93
CA MET A 226 41.80 23.68 53.28
C MET A 226 41.21 24.09 54.64
N ASN A 227 39.94 23.73 54.92
CA ASN A 227 39.33 24.03 56.22
C ASN A 227 40.02 23.26 57.37
N LYS A 228 40.33 21.97 57.17
CA LYS A 228 41.10 21.17 58.14
C LYS A 228 42.51 21.74 58.38
N ALA A 229 43.20 22.16 57.32
CA ALA A 229 44.50 22.80 57.42
C ALA A 229 44.41 24.15 58.16
N ALA A 230 43.43 24.99 57.84
CA ALA A 230 43.19 26.26 58.53
C ALA A 230 42.88 26.06 60.02
N GLN A 231 42.03 25.09 60.38
CA GLN A 231 41.76 24.73 61.77
C GLN A 231 43.02 24.24 62.48
N THR A 232 43.85 23.45 61.81
CA THR A 232 45.13 22.97 62.36
C THR A 232 46.06 24.15 62.65
N ILE A 233 46.17 25.11 61.73
CA ILE A 233 46.97 26.33 61.93
C ILE A 233 46.45 27.15 63.11
N VAL A 234 45.15 27.46 63.15
CA VAL A 234 44.54 28.26 64.22
C VAL A 234 44.72 27.60 65.59
N ASN A 235 44.49 26.29 65.68
CA ASN A 235 44.66 25.55 66.93
C ASN A 235 46.14 25.44 67.33
N SER A 236 47.06 25.40 66.36
CA SER A 236 48.50 25.36 66.62
C SER A 236 49.09 26.74 66.99
N PHE A 237 48.43 27.85 66.66
CA PHE A 237 48.91 29.21 66.95
C PHE A 237 48.78 29.64 68.43
N GLY A 238 48.32 28.75 69.32
CA GLY A 238 48.32 28.97 70.77
C GLY A 238 48.97 27.83 71.58
N ASP A 239 49.40 26.74 70.93
CA ASP A 239 49.92 25.55 71.61
C ASP A 239 51.45 25.49 71.50
N ASN A 240 52.14 26.06 72.49
CA ASN A 240 53.60 26.10 72.59
C ASN A 240 54.26 24.71 72.81
N SER A 241 53.48 23.63 72.92
CA SER A 241 54.00 22.27 73.07
C SER A 241 54.58 21.69 71.76
N SER A 242 54.09 22.14 70.60
CA SER A 242 54.51 21.60 69.28
C SER A 242 55.96 21.94 68.87
N LEU A 243 56.54 23.02 69.42
CA LEU A 243 57.96 23.36 69.25
C LEU A 243 58.90 22.39 69.99
N VAL A 244 58.42 21.74 71.05
CA VAL A 244 59.17 20.71 71.79
C VAL A 244 59.15 19.38 71.03
N ASP A 245 58.01 19.02 70.44
CA ASP A 245 57.86 17.78 69.66
C ASP A 245 58.53 17.82 68.28
N ALA A 246 58.54 18.97 67.59
CA ALA A 246 59.28 19.13 66.35
C ALA A 246 60.80 18.95 66.55
N LYS A 247 61.32 19.40 67.70
CA LYS A 247 62.72 19.19 68.09
C LYS A 247 63.03 17.71 68.38
N HIS A 248 62.08 16.99 68.99
CA HIS A 248 62.21 15.55 69.24
C HIS A 248 62.09 14.69 67.98
N ARG A 249 61.20 15.03 67.04
CA ARG A 249 61.09 14.28 65.76
C ARG A 249 62.28 14.51 64.85
N LYS A 250 62.85 15.73 64.80
CA LYS A 250 64.08 15.98 64.03
C LYS A 250 65.25 15.15 64.58
N LYS A 251 65.35 15.02 65.91
CA LYS A 251 66.34 14.16 66.58
C LYS A 251 66.13 12.67 66.29
N LYS A 252 64.87 12.20 66.25
CA LYS A 252 64.54 10.80 65.92
C LYS A 252 64.74 10.45 64.43
N LEU A 253 64.51 11.39 63.53
CA LEU A 253 64.78 11.21 62.10
C LEU A 253 66.28 11.21 61.79
N GLU A 254 67.08 11.99 62.54
CA GLU A 254 68.54 11.96 62.47
C GLU A 254 69.10 10.63 63.01
N GLU A 255 68.49 10.04 64.05
CA GLU A 255 68.80 8.68 64.55
C GLU A 255 68.37 7.56 63.58
N ALA A 256 67.21 7.70 62.91
CA ALA A 256 66.73 6.71 61.96
C ALA A 256 67.53 6.71 60.64
N ALA A 257 67.95 7.88 60.15
CA ALA A 257 68.79 8.01 58.96
C ALA A 257 70.23 7.48 59.18
N LEU A 258 70.69 7.37 60.44
CA LEU A 258 71.95 6.73 60.82
C LEU A 258 71.85 5.20 60.82
N LEU A 259 70.67 4.64 61.12
CA LEU A 259 70.41 3.19 61.10
C LEU A 259 70.17 2.64 59.69
N GLU A 260 69.63 3.45 58.77
CA GLU A 260 69.39 3.05 57.37
C GLU A 260 70.69 3.00 56.53
N ARG A 261 71.83 3.49 57.07
CA ARG A 261 73.14 3.46 56.41
C ARG A 261 73.97 2.20 56.72
N GLU A 262 73.48 1.28 57.56
CA GLU A 262 74.18 0.04 57.97
C GLU A 262 73.53 -1.25 57.45
N SER A 263 72.51 -1.18 56.58
CA SER A 263 71.86 -2.38 56.04
C SER A 263 71.60 -2.30 54.54
N GLU A 264 72.67 -2.18 53.76
CA GLU A 264 72.68 -2.63 52.35
C GLU A 264 73.33 -4.02 52.28
N PRO A 265 72.54 -5.09 52.07
CA PRO A 265 73.02 -6.28 51.38
C PRO A 265 72.78 -6.11 49.87
N LEU A 266 73.89 -6.10 49.14
CA LEU A 266 73.93 -6.61 47.77
C LEU A 266 73.35 -8.03 47.79
N ASP A 267 72.31 -8.28 47.00
CA ASP A 267 72.20 -9.56 46.33
C ASP A 267 71.44 -9.46 45.01
N GLU A 268 71.93 -10.32 44.13
CA GLU A 268 71.79 -10.45 42.70
C GLU A 268 70.62 -11.38 42.35
N ALA A 269 70.23 -11.37 41.07
CA ALA A 269 69.46 -12.42 40.37
C ALA A 269 67.92 -12.42 40.60
N VAL A 270 67.02 -12.82 39.69
CA VAL A 270 66.99 -13.35 38.31
C VAL A 270 65.50 -13.59 37.98
N LEU A 271 65.07 -13.45 36.70
CA LEU A 271 63.79 -13.89 36.07
C LEU A 271 62.49 -13.24 36.61
N ASP A 272 61.41 -13.02 35.85
CA ASP A 272 60.96 -13.72 34.64
C ASP A 272 60.13 -12.80 33.73
N GLN A 273 60.30 -13.01 32.43
CA GLN A 273 59.33 -12.66 31.39
C GLN A 273 58.13 -13.58 31.57
N ASP A 274 56.91 -13.06 31.64
CA ASP A 274 55.80 -13.53 30.81
C ASP A 274 54.45 -12.92 31.23
N ASP A 275 53.61 -12.79 30.20
CA ASP A 275 52.15 -12.74 30.25
C ASP A 275 51.47 -11.54 30.92
N LEU A 276 51.08 -10.57 30.09
CA LEU A 276 49.69 -10.10 30.02
C LEU A 276 49.47 -9.17 28.81
N SER A 277 49.64 -9.72 27.60
CA SER A 277 48.94 -9.21 26.42
C SER A 277 47.48 -9.67 26.48
N LYS A 278 46.66 -8.98 27.27
CA LYS A 278 45.20 -9.08 27.13
C LYS A 278 44.74 -8.06 26.10
N GLU A 279 44.46 -8.61 24.93
CA GLU A 279 43.70 -8.06 23.80
C GLU A 279 42.82 -6.85 24.17
N PHE A 280 43.24 -5.68 23.70
CA PHE A 280 42.36 -4.54 23.50
C PHE A 280 41.58 -4.77 22.21
N ARG A 281 40.47 -5.54 22.27
CA ARG A 281 39.51 -5.63 21.16
C ARG A 281 38.61 -4.41 21.17
N ILE A 282 38.81 -3.56 20.18
CA ILE A 282 37.86 -2.53 19.76
C ILE A 282 36.57 -3.24 19.34
N PRO A 283 35.39 -2.88 19.87
CA PRO A 283 34.14 -3.38 19.34
C PRO A 283 33.91 -2.75 17.96
N THR A 284 34.14 -3.52 16.91
CA THR A 284 33.64 -3.23 15.57
C THR A 284 32.12 -3.27 15.64
N LEU A 285 31.50 -2.10 15.51
CA LEU A 285 30.07 -1.94 15.22
C LEU A 285 29.78 -2.66 13.89
N ARG A 286 29.25 -3.88 13.99
CA ARG A 286 28.64 -4.58 12.85
C ARG A 286 27.20 -4.07 12.78
N VAL A 287 26.93 -3.27 11.78
CA VAL A 287 25.56 -2.95 11.34
C VAL A 287 24.99 -4.23 10.76
N GLU A 288 24.18 -4.94 11.53
CA GLU A 288 23.27 -5.94 11.00
C GLU A 288 22.04 -5.19 10.47
N VAL A 289 22.00 -5.02 9.15
CA VAL A 289 20.75 -4.78 8.43
C VAL A 289 19.96 -6.08 8.56
N SER A 290 18.94 -6.08 9.41
CA SER A 290 17.92 -7.11 9.43
C SER A 290 17.06 -6.95 8.18
N GLU A 291 17.50 -7.61 7.10
CA GLU A 291 16.72 -7.90 5.92
C GLU A 291 15.85 -9.13 6.27
N SER A 292 14.66 -8.87 6.80
CA SER A 292 13.61 -9.88 6.91
C SER A 292 12.92 -10.02 5.56
N LEU A 293 13.59 -10.73 4.64
CA LEU A 293 12.97 -11.36 3.49
C LEU A 293 12.53 -12.76 3.94
N GLU A 294 11.25 -12.89 4.32
CA GLU A 294 10.62 -14.20 4.41
C GLU A 294 10.42 -14.72 2.98
N ALA A 295 11.37 -15.56 2.57
CA ALA A 295 11.20 -16.46 1.45
C ALA A 295 10.31 -17.64 1.92
N GLU A 296 9.05 -17.62 1.52
CA GLU A 296 8.21 -18.81 1.59
C GLU A 296 8.65 -19.86 0.55
N PRO A 297 8.60 -21.15 0.89
CA PRO A 297 9.05 -22.23 0.02
C PRO A 297 8.08 -22.47 -1.15
N GLU A 298 8.67 -22.57 -2.35
CA GLU A 298 8.08 -23.13 -3.56
C GLU A 298 7.31 -24.42 -3.26
N THR A 299 5.98 -24.35 -3.34
CA THR A 299 5.15 -25.51 -3.65
C THR A 299 4.65 -25.38 -5.08
N THR A 300 5.39 -26.08 -5.94
CA THR A 300 5.04 -26.45 -7.30
C THR A 300 3.68 -27.15 -7.36
N HIS A 301 2.67 -26.45 -7.86
CA HIS A 301 1.63 -27.02 -8.74
C HIS A 301 1.01 -25.89 -9.58
N ARG A 302 1.70 -25.51 -10.66
CA ARG A 302 1.08 -24.83 -11.80
C ARG A 302 0.33 -25.87 -12.64
N PRO A 303 -1.00 -25.79 -12.81
CA PRO A 303 -1.60 -26.22 -14.06
C PRO A 303 -1.30 -25.13 -15.09
N SER A 304 -0.40 -25.44 -16.02
CA SER A 304 -0.25 -24.69 -17.26
C SER A 304 -1.51 -24.85 -18.10
N SER A 305 -2.48 -23.95 -17.99
CA SER A 305 -3.49 -23.73 -19.03
C SER A 305 -3.00 -22.60 -19.94
N SER A 306 -2.08 -22.95 -20.83
CA SER A 306 -1.82 -22.16 -22.02
C SER A 306 -3.05 -22.25 -22.94
N TYR A 307 -4.01 -21.35 -22.79
CA TYR A 307 -4.98 -21.11 -23.86
C TYR A 307 -4.32 -20.24 -24.92
N TYR A 308 -3.69 -20.94 -25.86
CA TYR A 308 -3.47 -20.46 -27.22
C TYR A 308 -4.83 -20.06 -27.80
N TYR A 309 -5.09 -18.75 -27.95
CA TYR A 309 -6.02 -18.27 -28.96
C TYR A 309 -5.28 -18.21 -30.29
N ASP A 310 -5.01 -19.37 -30.88
CA ASP A 310 -4.72 -19.47 -32.31
C ASP A 310 -6.03 -19.77 -33.05
N LYS A 311 -6.33 -18.93 -34.04
CA LYS A 311 -7.28 -19.18 -35.13
C LYS A 311 -8.73 -19.44 -34.70
N PHE A 312 -9.46 -18.35 -34.44
CA PHE A 312 -10.81 -18.28 -35.00
C PHE A 312 -10.67 -18.13 -36.51
N CYS A 313 -10.71 -19.27 -37.21
CA CYS A 313 -10.98 -19.29 -38.63
C CYS A 313 -12.37 -18.67 -38.84
N CYS A 314 -12.41 -17.43 -39.35
CA CYS A 314 -13.47 -17.01 -40.24
C CYS A 314 -13.61 -18.10 -41.32
N GLY A 315 -14.61 -18.96 -41.16
CA GLY A 315 -15.12 -19.81 -42.21
C GLY A 315 -15.67 -18.91 -43.30
N VAL A 316 -14.79 -18.50 -44.21
CA VAL A 316 -15.14 -17.92 -45.49
C VAL A 316 -15.98 -18.95 -46.22
N PHE A 317 -17.30 -18.75 -46.25
CA PHE A 317 -18.14 -19.32 -47.29
C PHE A 317 -17.74 -18.69 -48.62
N SER A 318 -16.80 -19.34 -49.31
CA SER A 318 -16.48 -19.09 -50.71
C SER A 318 -16.70 -20.39 -51.48
N LYS A 319 -17.30 -20.25 -52.66
CA LYS A 319 -17.87 -21.26 -53.59
C LYS A 319 -19.31 -21.64 -53.23
N CYS A 320 -20.32 -21.37 -54.06
CA CYS A 320 -20.34 -21.53 -55.51
C CYS A 320 -21.18 -20.44 -56.21
N MET A 321 -20.60 -19.74 -57.19
CA MET A 321 -21.32 -19.38 -58.42
C MET A 321 -20.36 -19.47 -59.62
N PRO A 322 -20.82 -19.97 -60.77
CA PRO A 322 -19.98 -20.21 -61.94
C PRO A 322 -19.68 -18.91 -62.69
N HIS A 323 -18.51 -18.89 -63.31
CA HIS A 323 -18.13 -17.94 -64.35
C HIS A 323 -19.22 -17.79 -65.40
N THR A 324 -19.73 -16.58 -65.58
CA THR A 324 -20.35 -16.15 -66.82
C THR A 324 -19.40 -15.16 -67.46
N GLU A 325 -18.82 -15.55 -68.60
CA GLU A 325 -18.04 -14.69 -69.47
C GLU A 325 -18.93 -13.53 -69.94
N ILE A 326 -18.53 -12.29 -69.63
CA ILE A 326 -19.08 -11.11 -70.28
C ILE A 326 -18.18 -10.87 -71.49
N GLY A 327 -18.73 -11.17 -72.66
CA GLY A 327 -18.13 -10.86 -73.95
C GLY A 327 -18.09 -9.35 -74.19
N ASP A 328 -17.05 -8.96 -74.91
CA ASP A 328 -16.90 -7.64 -75.52
C ASP A 328 -18.13 -7.29 -76.37
N VAL A 329 -18.71 -6.11 -76.13
CA VAL A 329 -19.60 -5.46 -77.09
C VAL A 329 -18.90 -4.20 -77.57
N VAL A 330 -18.51 -4.28 -78.83
CA VAL A 330 -18.03 -3.22 -79.72
C VAL A 330 -19.19 -2.27 -80.08
N GLU A 331 -18.83 -0.99 -80.18
CA GLU A 331 -19.48 0.17 -80.85
C GLU A 331 -20.84 -0.02 -81.56
N GLU A 332 -21.80 0.86 -81.23
CA GLU A 332 -22.29 1.93 -82.13
C GLU A 332 -22.96 3.07 -81.35
#